data_AF-A0A7W0PM42-F1
#
_entry.id   AF-A0A7W0PM42-F1
#
_cell.length_a   1.000
_cell.length_b   1.000
_cell.length_c   1.000
_cell.angle_alpha   90.00
_cell.angle_beta   90.00
_cell.angle_gamma   90.00
#
_symmetry.space_group_name_H-M   'P 1'
#
loop_
_entity.id
_entity.type
_entity.pdbx_description
1 polymer ?
#
loop_
_entity_poly.entity_id
_entity_poly.type
_entity_poly.pdbx_seq_one_letter_code
_entity_poly.pdbx_strand_id
1 'polypeptide(L)'
;MPSSKNPSNDGAFNDDIPINAGTNAQEQDDEAEFEAKQPSPLGQEAPEIIDEASRIGAKRLYRPLVGDAITAFAGGMSVSFGAIAMIMAAAAVGGGVDSPSIALLVGSLVFPVGFIILLVGKTELFTENFLLPVAAVIKGRGNIRQLGSLWAVTLSFNLLGCLTFAFLISREQALAPEPVEEMIALATHSIDYNLGTAFVKAVFAGWLMTTLT
;
A
#
# COMPACT_ATOMS: atom_id res chain seq x y z
N MET A 1 6.17 62.99 -39.02
CA MET A 1 5.86 61.79 -38.21
C MET A 1 7.03 60.81 -38.32
N PRO A 2 7.46 60.17 -37.22
CA PRO A 2 8.76 59.51 -37.09
C PRO A 2 8.74 57.98 -37.32
N SER A 3 9.90 57.37 -37.55
CA SER A 3 10.16 55.94 -37.27
C SER A 3 11.62 55.70 -36.88
N SER A 4 11.77 55.25 -35.62
CA SER A 4 12.65 54.18 -35.12
C SER A 4 14.16 54.17 -35.43
N LYS A 5 14.99 54.39 -34.40
CA LYS A 5 16.37 53.87 -34.28
C LYS A 5 16.52 53.10 -32.96
N ASN A 6 17.09 51.90 -33.06
CA ASN A 6 17.44 50.96 -32.00
C ASN A 6 18.80 51.33 -31.35
N PRO A 7 18.99 51.27 -30.01
CA PRO A 7 20.29 51.50 -29.41
C PRO A 7 21.03 50.21 -29.00
N SER A 8 22.31 50.17 -29.43
CA SER A 8 23.52 49.73 -28.72
C SER A 8 23.47 48.56 -27.73
N ASN A 9 24.10 47.46 -28.18
CA ASN A 9 24.78 46.43 -27.40
C ASN A 9 26.12 46.98 -26.88
N ASP A 10 26.39 46.84 -25.58
CA ASP A 10 27.74 46.71 -24.97
C ASP A 10 27.56 46.40 -23.47
N GLY A 11 27.25 45.13 -23.19
CA GLY A 11 27.26 44.58 -21.83
C GLY A 11 28.50 43.74 -21.62
N ALA A 12 29.51 44.31 -20.98
CA ALA A 12 30.67 43.57 -20.48
C ALA A 12 30.21 42.54 -19.44
N PHE A 13 30.45 41.27 -19.75
CA PHE A 13 30.28 40.12 -18.86
C PHE A 13 31.35 40.23 -17.76
N ASN A 14 30.95 40.50 -16.52
CA ASN A 14 31.82 40.43 -15.35
C ASN A 14 31.33 39.27 -14.47
N ASP A 15 32.00 38.13 -14.60
CA ASP A 15 31.79 36.88 -13.87
C ASP A 15 32.38 36.96 -12.46
N ASP A 16 31.69 37.61 -11.52
CA ASP A 16 32.06 37.52 -10.09
C ASP A 16 30.79 37.46 -9.22
N ILE A 17 30.03 36.36 -9.35
CA ILE A 17 29.09 35.95 -8.29
C ILE A 17 29.84 34.96 -7.40
N PRO A 18 30.10 35.26 -6.12
CA PRO A 18 30.69 34.28 -5.23
C PRO A 18 29.67 33.16 -5.00
N ILE A 19 29.99 31.96 -5.51
CA ILE A 19 29.25 30.74 -5.21
C ILE A 19 29.44 30.48 -3.72
N ASN A 20 28.38 30.67 -2.93
CA ASN A 20 28.34 30.40 -1.50
C ASN A 20 28.52 28.90 -1.25
N ALA A 21 29.77 28.47 -1.06
CA ALA A 21 30.13 27.09 -0.74
C ALA A 21 29.75 26.68 0.70
N GLY A 22 29.22 27.59 1.52
CA GLY A 22 28.86 27.33 2.92
C GLY A 22 27.49 26.69 3.12
N THR A 23 26.54 26.90 2.20
CA THR A 23 25.16 26.39 2.35
C THR A 23 25.06 24.88 2.03
N ASN A 24 25.81 24.39 1.04
CA ASN A 24 25.80 22.97 0.67
C ASN A 24 26.42 22.06 1.73
N ALA A 25 27.40 22.54 2.49
CA ALA A 25 28.05 21.75 3.54
C ALA A 25 27.13 21.57 4.75
N GLN A 26 26.42 22.63 5.17
CA GLN A 26 25.48 22.55 6.30
C GLN A 26 24.24 21.73 5.96
N GLU A 27 23.70 21.82 4.74
CA GLU A 27 22.58 20.97 4.30
C GLU A 27 22.99 19.50 4.17
N GLN A 28 24.22 19.21 3.70
CA GLN A 28 24.74 17.84 3.64
C GLN A 28 25.06 17.27 5.02
N ASP A 29 25.57 18.08 5.94
CA ASP A 29 25.83 17.69 7.32
C ASP A 29 24.51 17.44 8.08
N ASP A 30 23.49 18.28 7.87
CA ASP A 30 22.14 18.12 8.43
C ASP A 30 21.42 16.89 7.83
N GLU A 31 21.57 16.62 6.52
CA GLU A 31 21.02 15.42 5.86
C GLU A 31 21.74 14.14 6.32
N ALA A 32 23.07 14.17 6.48
CA ALA A 32 23.85 13.05 6.97
C ALA A 32 23.59 12.77 8.47
N GLU A 33 23.40 13.82 9.28
CA GLU A 33 23.00 13.69 10.68
C GLU A 33 21.55 13.20 10.82
N PHE A 34 20.66 13.56 9.89
CA PHE A 34 19.29 13.04 9.80
C PHE A 34 19.25 11.57 9.38
N GLU A 35 20.07 11.15 8.41
CA GLU A 35 20.23 9.75 8.01
C GLU A 35 20.84 8.91 9.15
N ALA A 36 21.84 9.43 9.87
CA ALA A 36 22.46 8.74 10.99
C ALA A 36 21.53 8.55 12.20
N LYS A 37 20.43 9.31 12.29
CA LYS A 37 19.45 9.24 13.37
C LYS A 37 18.24 8.35 13.04
N GLN A 38 18.15 7.85 11.81
CA GLN A 38 17.18 6.82 11.44
C GLN A 38 17.71 5.48 11.96
N PRO A 39 17.07 4.86 12.97
CA PRO A 39 17.58 3.60 13.50
C PRO A 39 17.52 2.52 12.42
N SER A 40 18.68 1.88 12.18
CA SER A 40 18.76 0.70 11.33
C SER A 40 17.90 -0.43 11.92
N PRO A 41 16.95 -1.01 11.16
CA PRO A 41 16.10 -2.11 11.64
C PRO A 41 16.90 -3.35 12.07
N LEU A 42 18.15 -3.47 11.64
CA LEU A 42 18.98 -4.67 11.81
C LEU A 42 19.74 -4.73 13.15
N GLY A 43 19.47 -3.82 14.10
CA GLY A 43 20.19 -3.76 15.39
C GLY A 43 19.42 -3.26 16.61
N GLN A 44 18.09 -3.09 16.54
CA GLN A 44 17.28 -2.61 17.67
C GLN A 44 16.92 -3.74 18.64
N GLU A 45 16.90 -3.44 19.94
CA GLU A 45 16.37 -4.37 20.93
C GLU A 45 14.84 -4.49 20.82
N ALA A 46 14.28 -5.68 21.06
CA ALA A 46 12.84 -5.95 20.95
C ALA A 46 11.91 -4.93 21.66
N PRO A 47 12.27 -4.36 22.84
CA PRO A 47 11.47 -3.33 23.48
C PRO A 47 11.38 -2.01 22.69
N GLU A 48 12.43 -1.63 21.97
CA GLU A 48 12.50 -0.40 21.19
C GLU A 48 11.61 -0.48 19.94
N ILE A 49 11.62 -1.64 19.26
CA ILE A 49 10.74 -1.93 18.12
C ILE A 49 9.26 -1.79 18.52
N ILE A 50 8.88 -2.34 19.67
CA ILE A 50 7.49 -2.27 20.15
C ILE A 50 7.10 -0.85 20.57
N ASP A 51 8.03 -0.08 21.14
CA ASP A 51 7.74 1.31 21.48
C ASP A 51 7.50 2.15 20.22
N GLU A 52 8.37 2.02 19.22
CA GLU A 52 8.19 2.73 17.94
C GLU A 52 6.93 2.27 17.21
N ALA A 53 6.68 0.95 17.13
CA ALA A 53 5.47 0.40 16.53
C ALA A 53 4.20 0.99 17.14
N SER A 54 4.16 1.10 18.47
CA SER A 54 3.03 1.69 19.18
C SER A 54 2.91 3.21 19.00
N ARG A 55 4.02 3.93 18.75
CA ARG A 55 3.99 5.36 18.40
C ARG A 55 3.44 5.57 16.99
N ILE A 56 3.81 4.72 16.03
CA ILE A 56 3.26 4.72 14.68
C ILE A 56 1.77 4.36 14.73
N GLY A 57 1.40 3.33 15.49
CA GLY A 57 0.02 2.93 15.70
C GLY A 57 -0.85 4.03 16.29
N ALA A 58 -0.32 4.79 17.25
CA ALA A 58 -1.03 5.94 17.82
C ALA A 58 -1.33 6.98 16.74
N LYS A 59 -0.35 7.31 15.88
CA LYS A 59 -0.57 8.23 14.76
C LYS A 59 -1.70 7.75 13.85
N ARG A 60 -1.81 6.44 13.58
CA ARG A 60 -2.93 5.87 12.80
C ARG A 60 -4.28 6.04 13.53
N LEU A 61 -4.35 5.74 14.83
CA LEU A 61 -5.59 5.84 15.62
C LEU A 61 -6.17 7.26 15.72
N TYR A 62 -5.33 8.30 15.62
CA TYR A 62 -5.77 9.71 15.66
C TYR A 62 -5.97 10.34 14.28
N ARG A 63 -5.79 9.58 13.19
CA ARG A 63 -6.05 10.10 11.84
C ARG A 63 -7.54 10.39 11.63
N PRO A 64 -7.87 11.37 10.77
CA PRO A 64 -9.25 11.61 10.38
C PRO A 64 -9.82 10.41 9.60
N LEU A 65 -10.95 9.87 10.08
CA LEU A 65 -11.61 8.70 9.48
C LEU A 65 -11.99 8.88 7.99
N VAL A 66 -12.19 10.13 7.53
CA VAL A 66 -12.46 10.41 6.12
C VAL A 66 -11.25 10.09 5.25
N GLY A 67 -10.04 10.41 5.74
CA GLY A 67 -8.80 10.03 5.07
C GLY A 67 -8.68 8.52 4.98
N ASP A 68 -8.88 7.84 6.10
CA ASP A 68 -8.81 6.38 6.19
C ASP A 68 -9.86 5.69 5.30
N ALA A 69 -11.06 6.26 5.18
CA ALA A 69 -12.11 5.74 4.31
C ALA A 69 -11.72 5.81 2.82
N ILE A 70 -11.17 6.94 2.37
CA ILE A 70 -10.76 7.13 0.97
C ILE A 70 -9.58 6.21 0.64
N THR A 71 -8.57 6.18 1.50
CA THR A 71 -7.41 5.30 1.30
C THR A 71 -7.80 3.84 1.42
N ALA A 72 -8.72 3.47 2.30
CA ALA A 72 -9.23 2.09 2.38
C ALA A 72 -10.03 1.68 1.14
N PHE A 73 -10.83 2.58 0.57
CA PHE A 73 -11.49 2.31 -0.70
C PHE A 73 -10.47 1.99 -1.80
N ALA A 74 -9.43 2.82 -1.92
CA ALA A 74 -8.34 2.60 -2.87
C ALA A 74 -7.57 1.29 -2.58
N GLY A 75 -7.39 0.94 -1.30
CA GLY A 75 -6.79 -0.33 -0.88
C GLY A 75 -7.59 -1.55 -1.37
N GLY A 76 -8.91 -1.53 -1.23
CA GLY A 76 -9.79 -2.59 -1.73
C GLY A 76 -9.73 -2.74 -3.26
N MET A 77 -9.70 -1.62 -3.98
CA MET A 77 -9.51 -1.61 -5.44
C MET A 77 -8.15 -2.22 -5.84
N SER A 78 -7.09 -1.89 -5.10
CA SER A 78 -5.72 -2.35 -5.40
C SER A 78 -5.54 -3.85 -5.16
N VAL A 79 -6.10 -4.38 -4.07
CA VAL A 79 -6.11 -5.84 -3.81
C VAL A 79 -6.91 -6.59 -4.88
N SER A 80 -8.06 -6.03 -5.28
CA SER A 80 -8.88 -6.62 -6.36
C SER A 80 -8.14 -6.65 -7.69
N PHE A 81 -7.40 -5.57 -8.00
CA PHE A 81 -6.53 -5.54 -9.18
C PHE A 81 -5.44 -6.63 -9.11
N GLY A 82 -4.79 -6.81 -7.95
CA GLY A 82 -3.82 -7.88 -7.74
C GLY A 82 -4.41 -9.28 -7.97
N ALA A 83 -5.63 -9.52 -7.48
CA ALA A 83 -6.34 -10.78 -7.71
C ALA A 83 -6.65 -11.03 -9.19
N ILE A 84 -7.10 -10.01 -9.93
CA ILE A 84 -7.32 -10.14 -11.38
C ILE A 84 -6.01 -10.34 -12.13
N ALA A 85 -4.95 -9.61 -11.78
CA ALA A 85 -3.65 -9.78 -12.41
C ALA A 85 -3.12 -11.22 -12.22
N MET A 86 -3.29 -11.79 -11.03
CA MET A 86 -3.01 -13.20 -10.76
C MET A 86 -3.82 -14.13 -11.67
N ILE A 87 -5.13 -13.94 -11.78
CA ILE A 87 -6.00 -14.80 -12.60
C ILE A 87 -5.63 -14.69 -14.08
N MET A 88 -5.39 -13.47 -14.58
CA MET A 88 -4.98 -13.24 -15.97
C MET A 88 -3.64 -13.89 -16.29
N ALA A 89 -2.68 -13.83 -15.36
CA ALA A 89 -1.38 -14.46 -15.55
C ALA A 89 -1.48 -16.00 -15.53
N ALA A 90 -2.33 -16.56 -14.69
CA ALA A 90 -2.59 -18.00 -14.67
C ALA A 90 -3.26 -18.46 -15.98
N ALA A 91 -4.31 -17.77 -16.42
CA ALA A 91 -5.01 -18.05 -17.67
C ALA A 91 -4.03 -18.01 -18.88
N ALA A 92 -3.13 -17.03 -18.93
CA ALA A 92 -2.17 -16.89 -20.03
C ALA A 92 -1.20 -18.08 -20.19
N VAL A 93 -0.93 -18.85 -19.13
CA VAL A 93 -0.03 -20.01 -19.16
C VAL A 93 -0.78 -21.31 -19.48
N GLY A 94 -2.11 -21.31 -19.36
CA GLY A 94 -2.93 -22.50 -19.52
C GLY A 94 -2.87 -23.42 -18.31
N GLY A 95 -4.04 -23.75 -17.76
CA GLY A 95 -4.18 -24.49 -16.51
C GLY A 95 -4.86 -23.60 -15.47
N GLY A 96 -5.89 -24.12 -14.81
CA GLY A 96 -6.69 -23.29 -13.92
C GLY A 96 -6.00 -22.92 -12.62
N VAL A 97 -6.61 -21.97 -11.90
CA VAL A 97 -6.23 -21.55 -10.53
C VAL A 97 -6.93 -22.38 -9.45
N ASP A 98 -7.83 -23.27 -9.85
CA ASP A 98 -8.65 -24.11 -8.98
C ASP A 98 -7.91 -25.32 -8.40
N SER A 99 -6.77 -25.67 -8.98
CA SER A 99 -5.96 -26.83 -8.62
C SER A 99 -4.46 -26.49 -8.58
N PRO A 100 -3.64 -27.22 -7.79
CA PRO A 100 -2.20 -27.01 -7.78
C PRO A 100 -1.60 -27.21 -9.18
N SER A 101 -1.24 -26.11 -9.82
CA SER A 101 -0.79 -26.07 -11.20
C SER A 101 0.35 -25.07 -11.38
N ILE A 102 1.10 -25.18 -12.48
CA ILE A 102 2.12 -24.18 -12.85
C ILE A 102 1.45 -22.82 -13.06
N ALA A 103 0.24 -22.80 -13.61
CA ALA A 103 -0.53 -21.57 -13.80
C ALA A 103 -0.88 -20.90 -12.46
N LEU A 104 -1.30 -21.66 -11.44
CA LEU A 104 -1.53 -21.12 -10.10
C LEU A 104 -0.24 -20.51 -9.50
N LEU A 105 0.91 -21.15 -9.69
CA LEU A 105 2.20 -20.62 -9.24
C LEU A 105 2.56 -19.31 -9.96
N VAL A 106 2.42 -19.27 -11.28
CA VAL A 106 2.69 -18.06 -12.08
C VAL A 106 1.75 -16.93 -11.66
N GLY A 107 0.45 -17.21 -11.54
CA GLY A 107 -0.52 -16.22 -11.05
C GLY A 107 -0.18 -15.71 -9.64
N SER A 108 0.18 -16.62 -8.72
CA SER A 108 0.54 -16.26 -7.34
C SER A 108 1.77 -15.35 -7.27
N LEU A 109 2.70 -15.46 -8.21
CA LEU A 109 3.86 -14.56 -8.31
C LEU A 109 3.49 -13.16 -8.83
N VAL A 110 2.35 -13.03 -9.51
CA VAL A 110 1.83 -11.75 -10.03
C VAL A 110 0.93 -11.04 -9.02
N PHE A 111 0.27 -11.77 -8.12
CA PHE A 111 -0.59 -11.19 -7.07
C PHE A 111 0.05 -10.04 -6.27
N PRO A 112 1.34 -10.10 -5.86
CA PRO A 112 2.00 -9.01 -5.14
C PRO A 112 2.03 -7.66 -5.88
N VAL A 113 1.77 -7.60 -7.18
CA VAL A 113 1.63 -6.32 -7.91
C VAL A 113 0.53 -5.44 -7.30
N GLY A 114 -0.59 -6.03 -6.86
CA GLY A 114 -1.63 -5.29 -6.15
C GLY A 114 -1.14 -4.71 -4.82
N PHE A 115 -0.25 -5.42 -4.12
CA PHE A 115 0.41 -4.96 -2.90
C PHE A 115 1.42 -3.85 -3.15
N ILE A 116 2.14 -3.89 -4.27
CA ILE A 116 3.06 -2.81 -4.66
C ILE A 116 2.27 -1.52 -4.90
N ILE A 117 1.14 -1.59 -5.62
CA ILE A 117 0.27 -0.43 -5.87
C ILE A 117 -0.23 0.15 -4.54
N LEU A 118 -0.66 -0.72 -3.63
CA LEU A 118 -1.08 -0.33 -2.29
C LEU A 118 0.04 0.38 -1.50
N LEU A 119 1.25 -0.18 -1.51
CA LEU A 119 2.38 0.33 -0.75
C LEU A 119 2.81 1.71 -1.28
N VAL A 120 2.91 1.85 -2.60
CA VAL A 120 3.24 3.13 -3.26
C VAL A 120 2.12 4.16 -3.04
N GLY A 121 0.87 3.72 -3.15
CA GLY A 121 -0.32 4.55 -2.93
C GLY A 121 -0.55 4.93 -1.46
N LYS A 122 0.21 4.34 -0.52
CA LYS A 122 0.03 4.50 0.93
C LYS A 122 -1.43 4.31 1.35
N THR A 123 -2.09 3.31 0.75
CA THR A 123 -3.50 3.03 1.01
C THR A 123 -3.67 2.25 2.31
N GLU A 124 -4.83 2.33 2.94
CA GLU A 124 -5.09 1.62 4.21
C GLU A 124 -5.75 0.27 3.94
N LEU A 125 -5.26 -0.79 4.58
CA LEU A 125 -5.94 -2.08 4.64
C LEU A 125 -6.45 -2.36 6.05
N PHE A 126 -7.57 -3.07 6.14
CA PHE A 126 -8.04 -3.58 7.41
C PHE A 126 -7.01 -4.51 8.07
N THR A 127 -6.36 -5.38 7.28
CA THR A 127 -5.44 -6.42 7.78
C THR A 127 -4.10 -5.89 8.30
N GLU A 128 -3.65 -4.70 7.87
CA GLU A 128 -2.44 -4.05 8.40
C GLU A 128 -2.72 -3.29 9.72
N ASN A 129 -3.99 -3.00 10.02
CA ASN A 129 -4.37 -2.24 11.20
C ASN A 129 -4.46 -3.10 12.48
N PHE A 130 -3.85 -4.29 12.48
CA PHE A 130 -3.75 -5.15 13.66
C PHE A 130 -2.51 -4.85 14.48
N LEU A 131 -1.29 -5.02 13.96
CA LEU A 131 -0.08 -4.94 14.79
C LEU A 131 0.13 -3.55 15.42
N LEU A 132 0.28 -2.51 14.59
CA LEU A 132 0.66 -1.18 15.07
C LEU A 132 -0.46 -0.55 15.93
N PRO A 133 -1.72 -0.49 15.48
CA PRO A 133 -2.79 0.13 16.28
C PRO A 133 -3.10 -0.64 17.57
N VAL A 134 -3.02 -1.98 17.58
CA VAL A 134 -3.20 -2.76 18.82
C VAL A 134 -2.04 -2.50 19.79
N ALA A 135 -0.79 -2.46 19.31
CA ALA A 135 0.36 -2.11 20.15
C ALA A 135 0.19 -0.72 20.80
N ALA A 136 -0.37 0.24 20.06
CA ALA A 136 -0.69 1.57 20.59
C ALA A 136 -1.73 1.53 21.72
N VAL A 137 -2.81 0.76 21.56
CA VAL A 137 -3.82 0.58 22.62
C VAL A 137 -3.23 -0.12 23.84
N ILE A 138 -2.45 -1.18 23.65
CA ILE A 138 -1.78 -1.92 24.75
C ILE A 138 -0.84 -0.99 25.55
N LYS A 139 -0.13 -0.10 24.87
CA LYS A 139 0.75 0.91 25.50
C LYS A 139 0.02 2.12 26.06
N GLY A 140 -1.32 2.14 26.03
CA GLY A 140 -2.13 3.26 26.53
C GLY A 140 -2.04 4.54 25.67
N ARG A 141 -1.52 4.43 24.44
CA ARG A 141 -1.38 5.56 23.49
C ARG A 141 -2.65 5.77 22.64
N GLY A 142 -3.67 4.95 22.83
CA GLY A 142 -4.99 5.07 22.20
C GLY A 142 -6.01 4.23 22.97
N ASN A 143 -7.27 4.24 22.53
CA ASN A 143 -8.33 3.48 23.19
C ASN A 143 -9.04 2.49 22.24
N ILE A 144 -9.73 1.52 22.82
CA ILE A 144 -10.43 0.45 22.10
C ILE A 144 -11.51 1.01 21.15
N ARG A 145 -12.13 2.15 21.49
CA ARG A 145 -13.14 2.79 20.64
C ARG A 145 -12.53 3.35 19.36
N GLN A 146 -11.34 3.97 19.43
CA GLN A 146 -10.61 4.43 18.25
C GLN A 146 -10.22 3.26 17.37
N LEU A 147 -9.70 2.19 17.98
CA LEU A 147 -9.32 0.96 17.26
C LEU A 147 -10.53 0.34 16.54
N GLY A 148 -11.66 0.19 17.24
CA GLY A 148 -12.88 -0.34 16.64
C GLY A 148 -13.43 0.55 15.52
N SER A 149 -13.31 1.88 15.65
CA SER A 149 -13.73 2.83 14.60
C SER A 149 -12.84 2.71 13.36
N LEU A 150 -11.53 2.64 13.54
CA LEU A 150 -10.55 2.44 12.46
C LEU A 150 -10.83 1.13 11.72
N TRP A 151 -11.02 0.02 12.45
CA TRP A 151 -11.36 -1.28 11.87
C TRP A 151 -12.68 -1.26 11.11
N ALA A 152 -13.73 -0.70 11.70
CA ALA A 152 -15.03 -0.63 11.05
C ALA A 152 -14.98 0.16 9.74
N VAL A 153 -14.29 1.31 9.73
CA VAL A 153 -14.13 2.15 8.54
C VAL A 153 -13.29 1.44 7.49
N THR A 154 -12.09 0.98 7.84
CA THR A 154 -11.17 0.36 6.88
C THR A 154 -11.75 -0.93 6.28
N LEU A 155 -12.37 -1.79 7.09
CA LEU A 155 -13.03 -2.99 6.57
C LEU A 155 -14.18 -2.66 5.62
N SER A 156 -15.06 -1.73 6.02
CA SER A 156 -16.23 -1.36 5.20
C SER A 156 -15.82 -0.77 3.85
N PHE A 157 -14.83 0.12 3.85
CA PHE A 157 -14.37 0.78 2.63
C PHE A 157 -13.46 -0.12 1.78
N ASN A 158 -12.66 -1.01 2.37
CA ASN A 158 -11.98 -2.06 1.59
C ASN A 158 -12.99 -2.95 0.86
N LEU A 159 -14.04 -3.43 1.56
CA LEU A 159 -15.09 -4.23 0.94
C LEU A 159 -15.84 -3.43 -0.14
N LEU A 160 -16.14 -2.16 0.10
CA LEU A 160 -16.77 -1.29 -0.90
C LEU A 160 -15.88 -1.10 -2.13
N GLY A 161 -14.57 -0.97 -1.95
CA GLY A 161 -13.58 -0.94 -3.03
C GLY A 161 -13.60 -2.23 -3.83
N CYS A 162 -13.55 -3.39 -3.16
CA CYS A 162 -13.65 -4.69 -3.82
C CYS A 162 -14.95 -4.88 -4.60
N LEU A 163 -16.09 -4.50 -3.99
CA LEU A 163 -17.40 -4.56 -4.64
C LEU A 163 -17.49 -3.64 -5.85
N THR A 164 -16.95 -2.42 -5.74
CA THR A 164 -16.91 -1.47 -6.86
C THR A 164 -16.05 -2.01 -7.99
N PHE A 165 -14.87 -2.55 -7.67
CA PHE A 165 -13.99 -3.18 -8.64
C PHE A 165 -14.69 -4.35 -9.34
N ALA A 166 -15.28 -5.27 -8.57
CA ALA A 166 -16.05 -6.42 -9.07
C ALA A 166 -17.22 -5.99 -9.98
N PHE A 167 -17.92 -4.92 -9.60
CA PHE A 167 -18.99 -4.34 -10.41
C PHE A 167 -18.49 -3.75 -11.73
N LEU A 168 -17.32 -3.12 -11.74
CA LEU A 168 -16.73 -2.55 -12.95
C LEU A 168 -16.26 -3.65 -13.91
N ILE A 169 -15.61 -4.70 -13.40
CA ILE A 169 -15.10 -5.81 -14.23
C ILE A 169 -16.19 -6.79 -14.68
N SER A 170 -17.37 -6.79 -14.04
CA SER A 170 -18.50 -7.64 -14.46
C SER A 170 -19.30 -7.05 -15.62
N ARG A 171 -18.97 -5.84 -16.08
CA ARG A 171 -19.56 -5.26 -17.29
C ARG A 171 -19.11 -6.04 -18.53
N GLU A 172 -20.01 -6.13 -19.51
CA GLU A 172 -19.74 -6.86 -20.75
C GLU A 172 -18.42 -6.40 -21.39
N GLN A 173 -17.60 -7.36 -21.82
CA GLN A 173 -16.32 -7.16 -22.51
C GLN A 173 -15.20 -6.54 -21.65
N ALA A 174 -15.41 -6.33 -20.35
CA ALA A 174 -14.34 -5.85 -19.46
C ALA A 174 -13.23 -6.92 -19.29
N LEU A 175 -13.59 -8.20 -19.33
CA LEU A 175 -12.67 -9.33 -19.28
C LEU A 175 -13.01 -10.35 -20.38
N ALA A 176 -11.99 -11.08 -20.83
CA ALA A 176 -12.18 -12.25 -21.69
C ALA A 176 -12.89 -13.38 -20.92
N PRO A 177 -13.58 -14.32 -21.61
CA PRO A 177 -14.32 -15.40 -20.95
C PRO A 177 -13.46 -16.30 -20.05
N GLU A 178 -12.24 -16.63 -20.48
CA GLU A 178 -11.35 -17.55 -19.75
C GLU A 178 -10.99 -17.05 -18.32
N PRO A 179 -10.48 -15.82 -18.11
CA PRO A 179 -10.30 -15.28 -16.75
C PRO A 179 -11.56 -15.24 -15.90
N VAL A 180 -12.75 -15.14 -16.50
CA VAL A 180 -14.02 -15.15 -15.78
C VAL A 180 -14.32 -16.56 -15.26
N GLU A 181 -14.13 -17.59 -16.07
CA GLU A 181 -14.31 -18.99 -15.66
C GLU A 181 -13.36 -19.35 -14.51
N GLU A 182 -12.09 -18.95 -14.61
CA GLU A 182 -11.09 -19.16 -13.57
C GLU A 182 -11.44 -18.46 -12.25
N MET A 183 -11.99 -17.24 -12.33
CA MET A 183 -12.44 -16.51 -11.15
C MET A 183 -13.62 -17.21 -10.47
N ILE A 184 -14.58 -17.73 -11.25
CA ILE A 184 -15.72 -18.48 -10.73
C ILE A 184 -15.24 -19.78 -10.07
N ALA A 185 -14.30 -20.49 -10.68
CA ALA A 185 -13.74 -21.72 -10.12
C ALA A 185 -13.03 -21.46 -8.78
N LEU A 186 -12.18 -20.43 -8.72
CA LEU A 186 -11.50 -20.01 -7.49
C LEU A 186 -12.48 -19.59 -6.39
N ALA A 187 -13.51 -18.82 -6.74
CA ALA A 187 -14.52 -18.37 -5.80
C ALA A 187 -15.33 -19.55 -5.24
N THR A 188 -15.74 -20.49 -6.10
CA THR A 188 -16.49 -21.69 -5.72
C THR A 188 -15.67 -22.56 -4.76
N HIS A 189 -14.39 -22.78 -5.08
CA HIS A 189 -13.50 -23.52 -4.19
C HIS A 189 -13.28 -22.82 -2.84
N SER A 190 -13.30 -21.48 -2.82
CA SER A 190 -13.06 -20.69 -1.60
C SER A 190 -14.25 -20.67 -0.64
N ILE A 191 -15.49 -20.71 -1.15
CA ILE A 191 -16.70 -20.72 -0.32
C ILE A 191 -16.98 -22.09 0.32
N ASP A 192 -16.41 -23.17 -0.25
CA ASP A 192 -16.57 -24.54 0.26
C ASP A 192 -15.68 -24.85 1.48
N TYR A 193 -14.84 -23.91 1.92
CA TYR A 193 -14.03 -24.11 3.12
C TYR A 193 -14.90 -24.18 4.39
N ASN A 194 -14.66 -25.22 5.20
CA ASN A 194 -15.17 -25.24 6.56
C ASN A 194 -14.51 -24.14 7.42
N LEU A 195 -15.15 -23.78 8.53
CA LEU A 195 -14.68 -22.72 9.42
C LEU A 195 -13.26 -22.93 9.94
N GLY A 196 -12.87 -24.17 10.26
CA GLY A 196 -11.54 -24.49 10.77
C GLY A 196 -10.45 -24.25 9.72
N THR A 197 -10.69 -24.71 8.48
CA THR A 197 -9.78 -24.48 7.35
C THR A 197 -9.68 -22.99 7.03
N ALA A 198 -10.80 -22.28 6.94
CA ALA A 198 -10.82 -20.84 6.69
C ALA A 198 -10.05 -20.07 7.78
N PHE A 199 -10.23 -20.44 9.06
CA PHE A 199 -9.51 -19.84 10.18
C PHE A 199 -7.99 -20.02 10.07
N VAL A 200 -7.52 -21.24 9.80
CA VAL A 200 -6.07 -21.51 9.66
C VAL A 200 -5.48 -20.71 8.48
N LYS A 201 -6.17 -20.67 7.34
CA LYS A 201 -5.74 -19.85 6.19
C LYS A 201 -5.68 -18.35 6.55
N ALA A 202 -6.66 -17.86 7.30
CA ALA A 202 -6.68 -16.47 7.77
C ALA A 202 -5.52 -16.16 8.73
N VAL A 203 -5.12 -17.09 9.60
CA VAL A 203 -3.95 -16.94 10.47
C VAL A 203 -2.67 -16.78 9.66
N PHE A 204 -2.44 -17.63 8.66
CA PHE A 204 -1.26 -17.52 7.79
C PHE A 204 -1.25 -16.20 7.00
N ALA A 205 -2.39 -15.83 6.41
CA ALA A 205 -2.51 -14.56 5.70
C ALA A 205 -2.26 -13.35 6.63
N GLY A 206 -2.85 -13.36 7.82
CA GLY A 206 -2.68 -12.31 8.83
C GLY A 206 -1.24 -12.19 9.34
N TRP A 207 -0.55 -13.32 9.53
CA TRP A 207 0.86 -13.33 9.91
C TRP A 207 1.74 -12.66 8.84
N LEU A 208 1.59 -13.08 7.57
CA LEU A 208 2.35 -12.48 6.46
C LEU A 208 2.06 -10.99 6.30
N MET A 209 0.78 -10.60 6.39
CA MET A 209 0.39 -9.19 6.37
C MET A 209 1.03 -8.40 7.50
N THR A 210 1.04 -8.96 8.71
CA THR A 210 1.65 -8.32 9.88
C THR A 210 3.15 -8.12 9.69
N THR A 211 3.85 -9.07 9.07
CA THR A 211 5.30 -8.93 8.80
C THR A 211 5.64 -7.88 7.75
N LEU A 212 4.67 -7.44 6.95
CA LEU A 212 4.84 -6.37 5.96
C LEU A 212 4.59 -4.97 6.52
N THR A 213 4.03 -4.86 7.74
CA THR A 213 3.57 -3.60 8.34
C THR A 213 4.58 -3.02 9.31
#